data_AF-A0A091KD18-F1
#
_entry.id   AF-A0A091KD18-F1
#
_cell.length_a   1.000
_cell.length_b   1.000
_cell.length_c   1.000
_cell.angle_alpha   90.00
_cell.angle_beta   90.00
_cell.angle_gamma   90.00
#
_symmetry.space_group_name_H-M   'P 1'
#
loop_
_entity.id
_entity.type
_entity.pdbx_description
1 polymer ?
#
loop_
_entity_poly.entity_id
_entity_poly.type
_entity_poly.pdbx_seq_one_letter_code
_entity_poly.pdbx_strand_id
1 'polypeptide(L)'
;CCPVYLGGSSSPSGIGTNISKRTCDQLRCTACDFRVSLFNDYIWDQSCDYLFFRNNMPELCKLRAKMVKKKGARAYACQCSWRSIEELTDLQTDQQLRWVCGKH
;
A
#
# COMPACT_ATOMS: atom_id res chain seq x y z
N CYS A 1 -12.69 7.81 0.23
CA CYS A 1 -11.70 8.85 -0.14
C CYS A 1 -11.85 9.27 -1.58
N CYS A 2 -11.79 10.57 -1.87
CA CYS A 2 -11.75 11.09 -3.24
C CYS A 2 -10.95 12.41 -3.27
N PRO A 3 -9.75 12.44 -3.90
CA PRO A 3 -9.00 11.31 -4.47
C PRO A 3 -8.41 10.38 -3.38
N VAL A 4 -7.81 9.27 -3.81
CA VAL A 4 -7.17 8.28 -2.92
C VAL A 4 -5.68 8.54 -2.90
N TYR A 5 -5.13 8.85 -1.73
CA TYR A 5 -3.68 9.04 -1.58
C TYR A 5 -3.01 7.82 -0.93
N LEU A 6 -1.84 7.48 -1.45
CA LEU A 6 -0.83 6.66 -0.78
C LEU A 6 0.22 7.58 -0.16
N GLY A 7 0.96 7.11 0.83
CA GLY A 7 2.01 7.89 1.47
C GLY A 7 2.84 7.05 2.44
N GLY A 8 3.98 7.59 2.87
CA GLY A 8 4.84 6.96 3.84
C GLY A 8 4.27 6.91 5.25
N SER A 9 5.04 6.37 6.19
CA SER A 9 4.63 6.22 7.59
C SER A 9 4.45 7.55 8.32
N SER A 10 5.12 8.61 7.87
CA SER A 10 4.99 9.98 8.39
C SER A 10 3.72 10.70 7.93
N SER A 11 3.06 10.20 6.89
CA SER A 11 1.85 10.82 6.37
C SER A 11 0.63 10.42 7.21
N PRO A 12 -0.25 11.37 7.58
CA PRO A 12 -1.44 11.06 8.37
C PRO A 12 -2.35 10.10 7.59
N SER A 13 -2.91 9.10 8.28
CA SER A 13 -3.92 8.19 7.74
C SER A 13 -5.34 8.70 7.99
N GLY A 14 -6.28 8.25 7.17
CA GLY A 14 -7.72 8.53 7.30
C GLY A 14 -8.39 8.88 5.97
N ILE A 15 -9.49 9.62 6.06
CA ILE A 15 -10.28 9.99 4.88
C ILE A 15 -9.57 11.10 4.10
N GLY A 16 -9.04 10.75 2.93
CA GLY A 16 -8.48 11.70 1.97
C GLY A 16 -9.59 12.45 1.23
N THR A 17 -9.51 13.79 1.27
CA THR A 17 -10.34 14.71 0.47
C THR A 17 -9.42 15.70 -0.25
N ASN A 18 -9.94 16.45 -1.24
CA ASN A 18 -9.19 17.49 -1.94
C ASN A 18 -8.59 18.56 -1.00
N ILE A 19 -9.20 18.76 0.18
CA ILE A 19 -8.76 19.74 1.19
C ILE A 19 -7.84 19.08 2.23
N SER A 20 -8.13 17.82 2.60
CA SER A 20 -7.34 17.06 3.57
C SER A 20 -6.64 15.88 2.91
N LYS A 21 -5.39 16.09 2.52
CA LYS A 21 -4.55 15.07 1.91
C LYS A 21 -4.09 14.05 2.96
N ARG A 22 -4.81 12.94 3.06
CA ARG A 22 -4.56 11.82 4.00
C ARG A 22 -4.44 10.50 3.27
N THR A 23 -3.59 9.63 3.80
CA THR A 23 -3.40 8.27 3.28
C THR A 23 -4.58 7.36 3.62
N CYS A 24 -5.08 6.63 2.63
CA CYS A 24 -6.19 5.70 2.83
C CYS A 24 -5.70 4.43 3.55
N ASP A 25 -6.33 4.06 4.67
CA ASP A 25 -6.06 2.84 5.43
C ASP A 25 -7.05 1.70 5.14
N GLN A 26 -8.14 1.97 4.41
CA GLN A 26 -9.15 1.00 3.99
C GLN A 26 -9.02 0.64 2.51
N LEU A 27 -7.80 0.46 2.00
CA LEU A 27 -7.55 0.16 0.60
C LEU A 27 -7.97 -1.28 0.23
N ARG A 28 -8.60 -1.44 -0.94
CA ARG A 28 -8.99 -2.73 -1.52
C ARG A 28 -8.48 -2.81 -2.96
N CYS A 29 -7.94 -3.95 -3.35
CA CYS A 29 -7.55 -4.19 -4.73
C CYS A 29 -8.73 -4.75 -5.52
N THR A 30 -9.11 -4.12 -6.64
CA THR A 30 -10.22 -4.61 -7.48
C THR A 30 -9.82 -5.77 -8.39
N ALA A 31 -8.52 -6.09 -8.50
CA ALA A 31 -8.02 -7.18 -9.33
C ALA A 31 -8.04 -8.55 -8.63
N CYS A 32 -7.64 -8.60 -7.36
CA CYS A 32 -7.69 -9.83 -6.55
C CYS A 32 -8.80 -9.80 -5.50
N ASP A 33 -9.47 -8.66 -5.31
CA ASP A 33 -10.53 -8.44 -4.32
C ASP A 33 -10.08 -8.50 -2.84
N PHE A 34 -8.77 -8.56 -2.59
CA PHE A 34 -8.19 -8.53 -1.24
C PHE A 34 -8.01 -7.10 -0.71
N ARG A 35 -8.03 -6.96 0.62
CA ARG A 35 -7.57 -5.75 1.30
C ARG A 35 -6.08 -5.55 1.06
N VAL A 36 -5.67 -4.30 0.91
CA VAL A 36 -4.26 -3.92 0.81
C VAL A 36 -3.72 -3.79 2.23
N SER A 37 -2.70 -4.59 2.57
CA SER A 37 -2.00 -4.49 3.84
C SER A 37 -1.00 -3.33 3.81
N LEU A 38 -0.86 -2.65 4.95
CA LEU A 38 0.03 -1.51 5.13
C LEU A 38 1.08 -1.83 6.20
N PHE A 39 2.34 -1.53 5.91
CA PHE A 39 3.45 -1.78 6.81
C PHE A 39 4.32 -0.53 6.95
N ASN A 40 4.26 0.11 8.12
CA ASN A 40 4.98 1.35 8.43
C ASN A 40 6.48 1.11 8.61
N ASP A 41 7.29 2.05 8.12
CA ASP A 41 8.75 2.04 8.21
C ASP A 41 9.41 0.85 7.50
N TYR A 42 8.74 0.34 6.46
CA TYR A 42 9.24 -0.71 5.60
C TYR A 42 9.05 -0.35 4.13
N ILE A 43 9.91 -0.95 3.31
CA ILE A 43 9.77 -1.06 1.86
C ILE A 43 9.89 -2.52 1.45
N TRP A 44 9.35 -2.86 0.30
CA TRP A 44 9.60 -4.15 -0.34
C TRP A 44 11.01 -4.21 -0.91
N ASP A 45 11.67 -5.34 -0.69
CA ASP A 45 12.97 -5.65 -1.30
C ASP A 45 12.85 -5.71 -2.83
N GLN A 46 13.93 -5.38 -3.54
CA GLN A 46 13.94 -5.38 -5.02
C GLN A 46 13.75 -6.77 -5.63
N SER A 47 14.05 -7.84 -4.88
CA SER A 47 13.83 -9.22 -5.31
C SER A 47 12.36 -9.67 -5.20
N CYS A 48 11.45 -8.82 -4.73
CA CYS A 48 10.04 -9.15 -4.66
C CYS A 48 9.45 -9.42 -6.04
N ASP A 49 8.66 -10.48 -6.14
CA ASP A 49 7.97 -10.88 -7.37
C ASP A 49 6.50 -11.21 -7.10
N TYR A 50 5.77 -11.41 -8.18
CA TYR A 50 4.33 -11.71 -8.12
C TYR A 50 4.02 -13.00 -7.33
N LEU A 51 4.82 -14.05 -7.47
CA LEU A 51 4.58 -15.35 -6.80
C LEU A 51 4.77 -15.23 -5.30
N PHE A 52 5.72 -14.40 -4.86
CA PHE A 52 5.91 -14.12 -3.44
C PHE A 52 4.64 -13.57 -2.79
N PHE A 53 4.01 -12.54 -3.37
CA PHE A 53 2.78 -12.00 -2.79
C PHE A 53 1.60 -12.94 -2.91
N ARG A 54 1.45 -13.62 -4.05
CA ARG A 54 0.36 -14.57 -4.27
C ARG A 54 0.35 -15.71 -3.24
N ASN A 55 1.54 -16.18 -2.84
CA ASN A 55 1.68 -17.33 -1.95
C ASN A 55 1.76 -16.96 -0.46
N ASN A 56 2.08 -15.70 -0.13
CA ASN A 56 2.40 -15.31 1.25
C ASN A 56 1.47 -14.23 1.84
N MET A 57 0.61 -13.58 1.04
CA MET A 57 -0.35 -12.60 1.58
C MET A 57 -1.62 -13.27 2.11
N PRO A 58 -2.14 -12.83 3.28
CA PRO A 58 -1.70 -11.69 4.10
C PRO A 58 -0.71 -12.00 5.25
N GLU A 59 -0.05 -13.16 5.29
CA GLU A 59 0.78 -13.62 6.41
C GLU A 59 2.05 -12.79 6.65
N LEU A 60 1.96 -11.82 7.56
CA LEU A 60 3.06 -10.91 7.96
C LEU A 60 4.37 -11.64 8.27
N CYS A 61 4.33 -12.80 8.95
CA CYS A 61 5.54 -13.55 9.28
C CYS A 61 6.33 -13.96 8.04
N LYS A 62 5.65 -14.34 6.95
CA LYS A 62 6.28 -14.71 5.68
C LYS A 62 6.73 -13.47 4.90
N LEU A 63 5.93 -12.41 4.92
CA LEU A 63 6.22 -11.16 4.22
C LEU A 63 7.47 -10.45 4.74
N ARG A 64 7.75 -10.54 6.05
CA ARG A 64 8.95 -9.97 6.67
C ARG A 64 10.26 -10.41 6.01
N ALA A 65 10.30 -11.59 5.37
CA ALA A 65 11.47 -12.08 4.67
C ALA A 65 11.91 -11.17 3.51
N LYS A 66 11.00 -10.41 2.91
CA LYS A 66 11.31 -9.46 1.83
C LYS A 66 10.95 -8.01 2.17
N MET A 67 10.96 -7.68 3.46
CA MET A 67 10.78 -6.31 3.93
C MET A 67 12.10 -5.72 4.40
N VAL A 68 12.42 -4.53 3.92
CA VAL A 68 13.60 -3.77 4.35
C VAL A 68 13.13 -2.59 5.19
N LYS A 69 13.73 -2.40 6.36
CA LYS A 69 13.41 -1.26 7.23
C LYS A 69 13.82 0.04 6.55
N LYS A 70 12.88 0.98 6.44
CA LYS A 70 13.14 2.34 5.96
C LYS A 70 12.21 3.31 6.66
N LYS A 71 12.76 4.07 7.60
CA LYS A 71 11.99 5.04 8.40
C LYS A 71 11.35 6.09 7.50
N GLY A 72 10.08 6.42 7.76
CA GLY A 72 9.31 7.37 6.96
C GLY A 72 8.64 6.75 5.73
N ALA A 73 9.03 5.54 5.31
CA ALA A 73 8.42 4.84 4.19
C ALA A 73 7.25 3.96 4.65
N ARG A 74 6.42 3.53 3.71
CA ARG A 74 5.38 2.53 3.95
C ARG A 74 5.29 1.57 2.76
N ALA A 75 5.26 0.29 3.10
CA ALA A 75 5.05 -0.79 2.15
C ALA A 75 3.56 -1.13 2.10
N TYR A 76 3.01 -1.20 0.89
CA TYR A 76 1.65 -1.57 0.58
C TYR A 76 1.66 -2.84 -0.26
N ALA A 77 0.77 -3.78 0.01
CA ALA A 77 0.59 -4.94 -0.87
C ALA A 77 -0.81 -5.52 -0.80
N CYS A 78 -1.21 -6.17 -1.89
CA CYS A 78 -2.25 -7.20 -1.92
C CYS A 78 -1.64 -8.49 -2.50
N GLN A 79 -2.45 -9.50 -2.82
CA GLN A 79 -1.96 -10.75 -3.41
C GLN A 79 -1.40 -10.61 -4.84
N CYS A 80 -1.72 -9.54 -5.56
CA CYS A 80 -1.33 -9.39 -6.98
C CYS A 80 -0.45 -8.18 -7.29
N SER A 81 -0.31 -7.25 -6.35
CA SER A 81 0.40 -5.98 -6.57
C SER A 81 0.96 -5.47 -5.25
N TRP A 82 2.04 -4.69 -5.34
CA TRP A 82 2.73 -4.13 -4.19
C TRP A 82 3.37 -2.79 -4.56
N ARG A 83 3.62 -1.95 -3.56
CA ARG A 83 4.23 -0.63 -3.73
C ARG A 83 4.93 -0.19 -2.47
N SER A 84 6.06 0.48 -2.61
CA SER A 84 6.76 1.18 -1.54
C SER A 84 6.62 2.68 -1.77
N ILE A 85 6.15 3.43 -0.77
CA ILE A 85 5.91 4.88 -0.89
C ILE A 85 6.53 5.60 0.30
N GLU A 86 7.18 6.73 0.03
CA GLU A 86 7.74 7.64 1.05
C GLU A 86 6.93 8.93 1.12
N GLU A 87 6.74 9.58 -0.02
CA GLU A 87 6.00 10.83 -0.13
C GLU A 87 4.54 10.59 -0.49
N LEU A 88 3.69 11.53 -0.09
CA LEU A 88 2.27 11.46 -0.41
C LEU A 88 2.06 11.50 -1.93
N THR A 89 1.48 10.44 -2.46
CA THR A 89 1.25 10.23 -3.89
C THR A 89 -0.22 10.02 -4.16
N ASP A 90 -0.77 10.72 -5.17
CA ASP A 90 -2.11 10.46 -5.65
C ASP A 90 -2.14 9.16 -6.45
N LEU A 91 -2.94 8.19 -6.00
CA LEU A 91 -3.07 6.89 -6.65
C LEU A 91 -3.59 7.01 -8.09
N GLN A 92 -4.33 8.07 -8.42
CA GLN A 92 -4.80 8.31 -9.79
C GLN A 92 -3.66 8.50 -10.80
N THR A 93 -2.47 8.87 -10.34
CA THR A 93 -1.29 8.99 -11.20
C THR A 93 -0.63 7.63 -11.50
N ASP A 94 -0.94 6.59 -10.73
CA ASP A 94 -0.39 5.24 -10.88
C ASP A 94 -1.45 4.29 -11.47
N GLN A 95 -1.62 4.35 -12.79
CA GLN A 95 -2.64 3.58 -13.52
C GLN A 95 -2.44 2.06 -13.43
N GLN A 96 -1.28 1.57 -12.99
CA GLN A 96 -1.02 0.13 -12.85
C GLN A 96 -1.66 -0.45 -11.59
N LEU A 97 -1.85 0.37 -10.55
CA LEU A 97 -2.41 -0.06 -9.28
C LEU A 97 -3.94 0.03 -9.30
N ARG A 98 -4.57 -1.14 -9.40
CA ARG A 98 -6.03 -1.30 -9.29
C ARG A 98 -6.50 -1.30 -7.84
N TRP A 99 -6.06 -0.31 -7.06
CA TRP A 99 -6.46 -0.14 -5.65
C TRP A 99 -7.49 0.98 -5.52
N VAL A 100 -8.44 0.82 -4.62
CA VAL A 100 -9.50 1.79 -4.35
C VAL A 100 -9.73 1.90 -2.85
N CYS A 101 -10.35 2.98 -2.40
CA CYS A 101 -10.91 3.05 -1.06
C CYS A 101 -12.09 2.05 -0.95
N GLY A 102 -11.96 1.06 -0.08
CA GLY A 102 -12.87 -0.06 0.03
C GLY A 102 -14.12 0.20 0.88
N LYS A 103 -14.07 1.19 1.80
CA LYS A 103 -15.21 1.76 2.56
C LYS A 103 -14.67 2.77 3.57
N HIS A 104 -14.81 4.05 3.24
CA HIS A 104 -14.77 5.19 4.17
C HIS A 104 -16.05 5.99 3.98
#